data_AF-A0A1L3SYL3-F1
#
_entry.id   AF-A0A1L3SYL3-F1
#
_cell.length_a   1.000
_cell.length_b   1.000
_cell.length_c   1.000
_cell.angle_alpha   90.00
_cell.angle_beta   90.00
_cell.angle_gamma   90.00
#
_symmetry.space_group_name_H-M   'P 1'
#
loop_
_entity.id
_entity.type
_entity.pdbx_description
1 polymer ?
#
loop_
_entity_poly.entity_id
_entity_poly.type
_entity_poly.pdbx_seq_one_letter_code
_entity_poly.pdbx_strand_id
1 'polypeptide(L)'
;MNQSNSDWLAGWYRGQCNGEWEHSYGVSIETTDNPGWSLKIDLRGTPFEDVPFEKRESNIESETDWLVCLTQDKTFQAYGGPSRLSEMIGVFRDWIEDHVSGPIKTPSAT
;
A
#
# COMPACT_ATOMS: atom_id res chain seq x y z
N MET A 1 8.18 -21.62 -0.44
CA MET A 1 7.78 -20.93 0.79
C MET A 1 6.93 -19.75 0.38
N ASN A 2 5.75 -19.55 0.97
CA ASN A 2 4.96 -18.35 0.71
C ASN A 2 5.73 -17.15 1.27
N GLN A 3 5.94 -16.11 0.45
CA GLN A 3 6.60 -14.89 0.86
C GLN A 3 5.72 -14.15 1.88
N SER A 4 6.32 -13.69 2.99
CA SER A 4 5.61 -12.89 4.00
C SER A 4 5.24 -11.51 3.43
N ASN A 5 4.20 -10.87 3.96
CA ASN A 5 3.81 -9.54 3.51
C ASN A 5 4.92 -8.50 3.75
N SER A 6 5.70 -8.63 4.82
CA SER A 6 6.87 -7.76 5.06
C SER A 6 7.98 -7.96 4.02
N ASP A 7 8.29 -9.20 3.65
CA ASP A 7 9.31 -9.49 2.63
C ASP A 7 8.86 -9.00 1.26
N TRP A 8 7.56 -9.14 0.97
CA TRP A 8 6.96 -8.62 -0.26
C TRP A 8 7.06 -7.10 -0.33
N LEU A 9 6.70 -6.39 0.75
CA LEU A 9 6.75 -4.93 0.80
C LEU A 9 8.19 -4.41 0.64
N ALA A 10 9.16 -5.08 1.28
CA ALA A 10 10.58 -4.76 1.09
C ALA A 10 11.02 -4.95 -0.36
N GLY A 11 10.54 -6.01 -1.02
CA GLY A 11 10.77 -6.25 -2.44
C GLY A 11 10.13 -5.19 -3.34
N TRP A 12 8.89 -4.82 -3.07
CA TRP A 12 8.16 -3.77 -3.80
C TRP A 12 8.86 -2.42 -3.67
N TYR A 13 9.25 -2.02 -2.45
CA TYR A 13 9.99 -0.79 -2.17
C TYR A 13 11.30 -0.76 -2.95
N ARG A 14 12.10 -1.84 -2.88
CA ARG A 14 13.34 -1.97 -3.64
C ARG A 14 13.11 -1.83 -5.14
N GLY A 15 11.97 -2.30 -5.65
CA GLY A 15 11.58 -2.15 -7.05
C GLY A 15 11.26 -0.71 -7.47
N GLN A 16 10.92 0.18 -6.52
CA GLN A 16 10.69 1.60 -6.80
C GLN A 16 11.96 2.44 -6.75
N CYS A 17 13.01 1.99 -6.04
CA CYS A 17 14.27 2.71 -5.95
C CYS A 17 14.93 2.82 -7.33
N ASN A 18 14.99 4.03 -7.87
CA ASN A 18 15.41 4.32 -9.24
C ASN A 18 16.36 5.51 -9.34
N GLY A 19 16.83 6.05 -8.21
CA GLY A 19 17.73 7.21 -8.13
C GLY A 19 17.03 8.52 -7.79
N GLU A 20 15.68 8.57 -7.89
CA GLU A 20 14.88 9.77 -7.61
C GLU A 20 13.77 9.47 -6.60
N TRP A 21 13.09 8.33 -6.78
CA TRP A 21 11.93 7.98 -5.98
C TRP A 21 12.27 7.85 -4.48
N GLU A 22 13.38 7.18 -4.15
CA GLU A 22 13.83 6.99 -2.77
C GLU A 22 14.25 8.29 -2.05
N HIS A 23 14.50 9.37 -2.80
CA HIS A 23 14.86 10.67 -2.25
C HIS A 23 13.64 11.55 -1.96
N SER A 24 12.52 11.30 -2.63
CA SER A 24 11.32 12.15 -2.60
C SER A 24 10.09 11.48 -1.98
N TYR A 25 10.05 10.15 -2.03
CA TYR A 25 8.89 9.32 -1.72
C TYR A 25 9.31 8.11 -0.88
N GLY A 26 8.32 7.37 -0.37
CA GLY A 26 8.64 6.25 0.50
C GLY A 26 7.45 5.52 1.08
N VAL A 27 7.77 4.68 2.05
CA VAL A 27 6.84 3.92 2.88
C VAL A 27 7.02 4.39 4.32
N SER A 28 5.94 4.77 5.00
CA SER A 28 5.95 5.04 6.44
C SER A 28 5.02 4.08 7.18
N ILE A 29 5.51 3.58 8.31
CA ILE A 29 4.74 2.77 9.27
C ILE A 29 4.89 3.45 10.62
N GLU A 30 3.77 3.90 11.16
CA GLU A 30 3.70 4.69 12.39
C GLU A 30 2.63 4.10 13.31
N THR A 31 2.69 4.41 14.60
CA THR A 31 1.59 4.15 15.52
C THR A 31 0.59 5.30 15.48
N THR A 32 -0.69 5.00 15.70
CA THR A 32 -1.73 6.03 15.89
C THR A 32 -1.83 6.47 17.36
N ASP A 33 -2.59 7.54 17.62
CA ASP A 33 -2.92 8.03 18.97
C ASP A 33 -3.86 7.09 19.74
N ASN A 34 -4.75 6.39 19.02
CA ASN A 34 -5.45 5.19 19.48
C ASN A 34 -4.59 3.94 19.21
N PRO A 35 -4.64 2.83 19.99
CA PRO A 35 -3.79 1.68 19.74
C PRO A 35 -3.95 1.13 18.31
N GLY A 36 -2.88 1.20 17.51
CA GLY A 36 -2.97 0.83 16.11
C GLY A 36 -1.76 1.26 15.28
N TRP A 37 -1.88 1.00 13.98
CA TRP A 37 -0.88 1.29 12.96
C TRP A 37 -1.45 2.22 11.89
N SER A 38 -0.61 3.11 11.40
CA SER A 38 -0.79 3.81 10.13
C SER A 38 0.30 3.33 9.17
N LEU A 39 -0.11 2.94 7.96
CA LEU A 39 0.77 2.61 6.83
C LEU A 39 0.47 3.61 5.71
N LYS A 40 1.50 4.30 5.23
CA LYS A 40 1.41 5.16 4.05
C LYS A 40 2.46 4.73 3.04
N ILE A 41 2.03 4.58 1.79
CA ILE A 41 2.89 4.20 0.67
C ILE A 41 2.64 5.22 -0.43
N ASP A 42 3.65 6.03 -0.75
CA ASP A 42 3.53 6.97 -1.86
C ASP A 42 3.49 6.21 -3.19
N LEU A 43 2.64 6.64 -4.10
CA LEU A 43 2.45 6.03 -5.41
C LEU A 43 2.95 6.93 -6.54
N ARG A 44 3.37 8.16 -6.24
CA ARG A 44 3.86 9.12 -7.23
C ARG A 44 5.06 8.55 -7.97
N GLY A 45 5.07 8.73 -9.28
CA GLY A 45 6.11 8.20 -10.15
C GLY A 45 6.14 6.67 -10.24
N THR A 46 5.17 5.97 -9.63
CA THR A 46 4.98 4.52 -9.80
C THR A 46 3.88 4.26 -10.85
N PRO A 47 3.83 3.07 -11.47
CA PRO A 47 2.73 2.70 -12.37
C PRO A 47 1.32 2.72 -11.73
N PHE A 48 1.25 2.85 -10.40
CA PHE A 48 0.01 2.76 -9.63
C PHE A 48 -0.53 4.14 -9.19
N GLU A 49 0.14 5.24 -9.58
CA GLU A 49 -0.24 6.60 -9.19
C GLU A 49 -1.70 6.97 -9.52
N ASP A 50 -2.19 6.51 -10.67
CA ASP A 50 -3.54 6.78 -11.18
C ASP A 50 -4.45 5.54 -11.20
N VAL A 51 -3.98 4.44 -10.61
CA VAL A 51 -4.78 3.22 -10.55
C VAL A 51 -5.85 3.40 -9.47
N PRO A 52 -7.14 3.19 -9.77
CA PRO A 52 -8.18 3.28 -8.78
C PRO A 52 -8.06 2.16 -7.75
N PHE A 53 -8.29 2.50 -6.49
CA PHE A 53 -8.44 1.54 -5.40
C PHE A 53 -9.83 1.70 -4.80
N GLU A 54 -10.56 0.59 -4.71
CA GLU A 54 -11.83 0.58 -3.98
C GLU A 54 -11.55 0.58 -2.48
N LYS A 55 -12.05 1.61 -1.77
CA LYS A 55 -11.89 1.72 -0.32
C LYS A 55 -12.33 0.42 0.35
N ARG A 56 -11.49 -0.11 1.24
CA ARG A 56 -11.77 -1.33 2.00
C ARG A 56 -11.80 -1.00 3.48
N GLU A 57 -12.84 -1.44 4.17
CA GLU A 57 -12.98 -1.24 5.61
C GLU A 57 -13.60 -2.47 6.28
N SER A 58 -13.23 -2.71 7.52
CA SER A 58 -13.81 -3.79 8.32
C SER A 58 -13.76 -3.45 9.80
N ASN A 59 -14.79 -3.87 10.54
CA ASN A 59 -14.86 -3.74 12.00
C ASN A 59 -14.61 -2.31 12.52
N ILE A 60 -15.05 -1.28 11.78
CA ILE A 60 -14.79 0.14 12.09
C ILE A 60 -15.31 0.60 13.46
N GLU A 61 -16.24 -0.13 14.05
CA GLU A 61 -16.77 0.13 15.40
C GLU A 61 -15.89 -0.46 16.53
N SER A 62 -14.87 -1.25 16.19
CA SER A 62 -13.96 -1.86 17.16
C SER A 62 -12.86 -0.89 17.56
N GLU A 63 -12.54 -0.79 18.85
CA GLU A 63 -11.44 0.07 19.33
C GLU A 63 -10.05 -0.49 18.98
N THR A 64 -9.93 -1.81 18.82
CA THR A 64 -8.64 -2.51 18.71
C THR A 64 -8.54 -3.45 17.52
N ASP A 65 -9.64 -3.71 16.84
CA ASP A 65 -9.71 -4.68 15.75
C ASP A 65 -10.46 -4.10 14.56
N TRP A 66 -9.98 -2.98 14.04
CA TRP A 66 -10.56 -2.24 12.93
C TRP A 66 -9.55 -2.11 11.78
N LEU A 67 -10.02 -1.90 10.56
CA LEU A 67 -9.18 -1.69 9.38
C LEU A 67 -9.87 -0.70 8.44
N VAL A 68 -9.09 0.23 7.90
CA VAL A 68 -9.48 1.12 6.80
C VAL A 68 -8.30 1.24 5.85
N CYS A 69 -8.50 0.92 4.59
CA CYS A 69 -7.56 1.13 3.49
C CYS A 69 -8.23 2.04 2.45
N LEU A 70 -7.47 2.99 1.90
CA LEU A 70 -7.91 3.88 0.83
C LEU A 70 -6.71 4.41 0.04
N THR A 71 -6.98 5.00 -1.12
CA THR A 71 -6.00 5.87 -1.80
C THR A 71 -6.45 7.31 -1.72
N GLN A 72 -5.57 8.20 -1.27
CA GLN A 72 -5.79 9.64 -1.26
C GLN A 72 -4.46 10.36 -1.50
N ASP A 73 -4.49 11.44 -2.28
CA ASP A 73 -3.31 12.25 -2.61
C ASP A 73 -2.13 11.40 -3.08
N LYS A 74 -2.39 10.55 -4.08
CA LYS A 74 -1.39 9.66 -4.70
C LYS A 74 -0.66 8.76 -3.70
N THR A 75 -1.32 8.41 -2.60
CA THR A 75 -0.76 7.60 -1.53
C THR A 75 -1.77 6.50 -1.20
N PHE A 76 -1.31 5.26 -1.13
CA PHE A 76 -2.08 4.22 -0.46
C PHE A 76 -1.94 4.42 1.04
N GLN A 77 -3.07 4.57 1.73
CA GLN A 77 -3.14 4.76 3.16
C GLN A 77 -3.94 3.63 3.78
N ALA A 78 -3.36 3.01 4.81
CA ALA A 78 -4.05 2.05 5.63
C ALA A 78 -3.93 2.42 7.10
N TYR A 79 -4.98 2.13 7.85
CA TYR A 79 -5.09 2.36 9.27
C TYR A 79 -5.75 1.14 9.88
N GLY A 80 -5.28 0.70 11.04
CA GLY A 80 -5.94 -0.42 11.71
C GLY A 80 -5.43 -0.67 13.12
N GLY A 81 -6.15 -1.55 13.82
CA GLY A 81 -5.82 -1.94 15.18
C GLY A 81 -4.46 -2.62 15.33
N PRO A 82 -3.98 -2.88 16.56
CA PRO A 82 -2.58 -3.28 16.85
C PRO A 82 -2.12 -4.56 16.14
N SER A 83 -3.04 -5.44 15.78
CA SER A 83 -2.74 -6.72 15.09
C SER A 83 -2.92 -6.67 13.57
N ARG A 84 -3.29 -5.52 12.99
CA ARG A 84 -3.71 -5.42 11.58
C ARG A 84 -2.60 -5.08 10.60
N LEU A 85 -1.37 -4.77 11.06
CA LEU A 85 -0.28 -4.33 10.18
C LEU A 85 0.01 -5.31 9.02
N SER A 86 0.08 -6.61 9.28
CA SER A 86 0.33 -7.60 8.23
C SER A 86 -0.80 -7.63 7.19
N GLU A 87 -2.05 -7.48 7.63
CA GLU A 87 -3.21 -7.44 6.74
C GLU A 87 -3.25 -6.13 5.93
N MET A 88 -2.90 -4.99 6.53
CA MET A 88 -2.77 -3.71 5.83
C MET A 88 -1.79 -3.81 4.65
N ILE A 89 -0.64 -4.46 4.87
CA ILE A 89 0.34 -4.73 3.80
C ILE A 89 -0.23 -5.73 2.79
N GLY A 90 -0.96 -6.74 3.24
CA GLY A 90 -1.63 -7.72 2.38
C GLY A 90 -2.64 -7.07 1.42
N VAL A 91 -3.47 -6.15 1.90
CA VAL A 91 -4.41 -5.41 1.06
C VAL A 91 -3.71 -4.61 -0.03
N PHE A 92 -2.59 -3.94 0.32
CA PHE A 92 -1.78 -3.25 -0.68
C PHE A 92 -1.18 -4.23 -1.71
N ARG A 93 -0.62 -5.35 -1.23
CA ARG A 93 -0.07 -6.40 -2.08
C ARG A 93 -1.07 -6.94 -3.08
N ASP A 94 -2.24 -7.38 -2.60
CA ASP A 94 -3.30 -7.95 -3.43
C ASP A 94 -3.70 -6.96 -4.52
N TRP A 95 -3.87 -5.69 -4.14
CA TRP A 95 -4.20 -4.62 -5.09
C TRP A 95 -3.15 -4.44 -6.19
N ILE A 96 -1.86 -4.44 -5.84
CA ILE A 96 -0.78 -4.33 -6.82
C ILE A 96 -0.73 -5.56 -7.74
N GLU A 97 -0.83 -6.77 -7.19
CA GLU A 97 -0.75 -8.02 -7.96
C GLU A 97 -1.93 -8.17 -8.94
N ASP A 98 -3.13 -7.72 -8.55
CA ASP A 98 -4.32 -7.67 -9.41
C ASP A 98 -4.14 -6.76 -10.64
N HIS A 99 -3.33 -5.69 -10.51
CA HIS A 99 -3.10 -4.71 -11.58
C HIS A 99 -1.84 -4.96 -12.41
N VAL A 100 -0.86 -5.69 -11.87
CA VAL A 100 0.30 -6.17 -12.64
C VAL A 100 -0.09 -7.32 -13.58
N SER A 101 -1.08 -8.12 -13.19
CA SER A 101 -1.58 -9.26 -13.98
C SER A 101 -2.65 -8.87 -15.03
N GLY A 102 -3.02 -7.59 -15.12
CA GLY A 102 -3.93 -7.03 -16.13
C GLY A 102 -3.26 -6.76 -17.48
N PRO A 103 -4.03 -6.48 -18.57
CA PRO A 103 -3.47 -6.32 -19.90
C PRO A 103 -2.50 -5.14 -19.95
N ILE A 104 -1.25 -5.42 -20.28
CA ILE A 104 -0.18 -4.45 -20.53
C ILE A 104 -0.72 -3.39 -21.51
N LYS A 105 -1.02 -2.18 -21.01
CA LYS A 105 -1.19 -1.02 -21.86
C LYS A 105 0.21 -0.52 -22.19
N THR A 106 0.75 -0.96 -23.32
CA THR A 106 1.95 -0.37 -23.89
C THR A 106 1.73 1.13 -24.11
N PRO A 107 2.67 2.01 -23.74
CA PRO A 107 2.58 3.41 -24.11
C PRO A 107 2.58 3.52 -25.64
N SER A 108 1.62 4.24 -26.21
CA SER A 108 1.72 4.68 -27.61
C SER A 108 2.98 5.51 -27.75
N ALA A 109 3.94 4.99 -28.52
CA ALA A 109 5.07 5.78 -28.98
C ALA A 109 4.55 6.88 -29.92
N THR A 110 4.83 8.14 -29.55
CA THR A 110 4.88 9.29 -30.47
C THR A 110 6.10 9.20 -31.36
#